data_AF-A0A381YS62-F1
#
_entry.id   AF-A0A381YS62-F1
#
_cell.length_a   1.000
_cell.length_b   1.000
_cell.length_c   1.000
_cell.angle_alpha   90.00
_cell.angle_beta   90.00
_cell.angle_gamma   90.00
#
_symmetry.space_group_name_H-M   'P 1'
#
loop_
_entity.id
_entity.type
_entity.pdbx_description
1 polymer ?
#
loop_
_entity_poly.entity_id
_entity_poly.type
_entity_poly.pdbx_seq_one_letter_code
_entity_poly.pdbx_strand_id
1 'polypeptide(L)'
;VLLKEIGGERLLPVVVGSFEAQSIALALEVVETPRPLTHDLICEMIQGIDATLKTVKISDLNDGIFYACMEIEGADFGFRSIDARPSDAIAVALRLNTPILVSMDVIQEAGISEKEVKVAEQKLKIPEFKLSDLQKKLENAIEKEDYEIAAKLRDKINAIDS
;
A
#
# COMPACT_ATOMS: atom_id res chain seq x y z
N VAL A 1 -1.74 1.32 1.13
CA VAL A 1 -0.44 1.02 1.76
C VAL A 1 -0.68 0.37 3.11
N LEU A 2 0.12 -0.62 3.49
CA LEU A 2 0.05 -1.24 4.83
C LEU A 2 1.38 -1.01 5.53
N LEU A 3 1.36 -0.25 6.62
CA LEU A 3 2.52 -0.06 7.48
C LEU A 3 2.51 -1.11 8.59
N LYS A 4 3.62 -1.82 8.79
CA LYS A 4 3.74 -2.83 9.84
C LYS A 4 4.57 -2.31 11.01
N GLU A 5 4.06 -2.54 12.21
CA GLU A 5 4.79 -2.24 13.44
C GLU A 5 6.08 -3.08 13.53
N ILE A 6 7.18 -2.42 13.87
CA ILE A 6 8.48 -3.08 14.08
C ILE A 6 8.39 -3.93 15.35
N GLY A 7 8.57 -5.25 15.21
CA GLY A 7 8.54 -6.19 16.33
C GLY A 7 7.14 -6.48 16.90
N GLY A 8 6.07 -5.94 16.28
CA GLY A 8 4.68 -6.13 16.67
C GLY A 8 3.84 -6.87 15.62
N GLU A 9 2.58 -7.12 15.98
CA GLU A 9 1.56 -7.69 15.08
C GLU A 9 0.59 -6.63 14.52
N ARG A 10 0.79 -5.34 14.84
CA ARG A 10 -0.12 -4.28 14.41
C ARG A 10 0.24 -3.79 13.01
N LEU A 11 -0.80 -3.50 12.23
CA LEU A 11 -0.74 -2.96 10.88
C LEU A 11 -1.56 -1.67 10.85
N LEU A 12 -1.10 -0.66 10.13
CA LEU A 12 -1.87 0.54 9.83
C LEU A 12 -2.19 0.58 8.33
N PRO A 13 -3.46 0.38 7.94
CA PRO A 13 -3.88 0.60 6.57
C PRO A 13 -4.00 2.10 6.28
N VAL A 14 -3.27 2.57 5.28
CA VAL A 14 -3.37 3.93 4.76
C VAL A 14 -3.88 3.86 3.33
N VAL A 15 -5.08 4.38 3.10
CA VAL A 15 -5.70 4.44 1.77
C VAL A 15 -5.00 5.52 0.96
N VAL A 16 -4.57 5.18 -0.25
CA VAL A 16 -3.87 6.09 -1.17
C VAL A 16 -4.44 5.91 -2.58
N GLY A 17 -4.32 6.95 -3.41
CA GLY A 17 -4.68 6.86 -4.82
C GLY A 17 -3.72 5.98 -5.61
N SER A 18 -4.09 5.69 -6.87
CA SER A 18 -3.30 4.83 -7.76
C SER A 18 -1.93 5.42 -8.08
N PHE A 19 -1.86 6.74 -8.33
CA PHE A 19 -0.59 7.43 -8.63
C PHE A 19 0.35 7.44 -7.42
N GLU A 20 -0.19 7.68 -6.22
CA GLU A 20 0.58 7.62 -4.99
C GLU A 20 1.06 6.19 -4.71
N ALA A 21 0.21 5.18 -4.88
CA ALA A 21 0.58 3.77 -4.73
C ALA A 21 1.72 3.39 -5.69
N GLN A 22 1.64 3.83 -6.94
CA GLN A 22 2.68 3.57 -7.94
C GLN A 22 4.02 4.20 -7.53
N SER A 23 4.02 5.45 -7.07
CA SER A 23 5.26 6.11 -6.62
C SER A 23 5.91 5.41 -5.42
N ILE A 24 5.09 4.90 -4.50
CA ILE A 24 5.54 4.13 -3.34
C ILE A 24 6.08 2.76 -3.79
N ALA A 25 5.41 2.08 -4.71
CA ALA A 25 5.87 0.79 -5.25
C ALA A 25 7.25 0.93 -5.91
N LEU A 26 7.45 1.95 -6.76
CA LEU A 26 8.75 2.22 -7.39
C LEU A 26 9.87 2.47 -6.35
N ALA A 27 9.54 3.14 -5.24
CA ALA A 27 10.49 3.37 -4.16
C ALA A 27 10.89 2.08 -3.44
N LEU A 28 9.92 1.18 -3.21
CA LEU A 28 10.17 -0.13 -2.59
C LEU A 28 10.98 -1.06 -3.47
N GLU A 29 10.77 -1.00 -4.79
CA GLU A 29 11.50 -1.81 -5.77
C GLU A 29 12.90 -1.26 -6.09
N VAL A 30 13.25 -0.08 -5.57
CA VAL A 30 14.55 0.59 -5.81
C VAL A 30 14.85 0.71 -7.31
N VAL A 31 13.83 1.06 -8.09
CA VAL A 31 13.95 1.20 -9.55
C VAL A 31 14.57 2.54 -9.90
N GLU A 32 15.73 2.52 -10.55
CA GLU A 32 16.34 3.74 -11.10
C GLU A 32 15.60 4.19 -12.38
N THR A 33 15.25 5.48 -12.42
CA THR A 33 14.64 6.11 -13.59
C THR A 33 15.64 7.02 -14.31
N PRO A 34 15.56 7.17 -15.65
CA PRO A 34 16.51 7.99 -16.41
C PRO A 34 16.43 9.49 -16.09
N ARG A 35 15.33 9.93 -15.48
CA ARG A 35 15.10 11.28 -14.98
C ARG A 35 14.41 11.19 -13.62
N PRO A 36 14.67 12.13 -12.70
CA PRO A 36 14.02 12.14 -11.39
C PRO A 36 12.51 12.36 -11.55
N LEU A 37 11.73 11.54 -10.86
CA LEU A 37 10.29 11.72 -10.68
C LEU A 37 10.03 12.76 -9.58
N THR A 38 8.75 13.04 -9.30
CA THR A 38 8.34 14.07 -8.33
C THR A 38 8.94 13.86 -6.94
N HIS A 39 8.87 12.64 -6.40
CA HIS A 39 9.40 12.36 -5.06
C HIS A 39 10.93 12.30 -5.05
N ASP A 40 11.58 11.95 -6.16
CA ASP A 40 13.04 12.04 -6.30
C ASP A 40 13.47 13.51 -6.29
N LEU A 41 12.76 14.38 -7.04
CA LEU A 41 12.99 15.82 -7.02
C LEU A 41 12.85 16.40 -5.60
N ILE A 42 11.88 15.93 -4.80
CA ILE A 42 11.75 16.35 -3.40
C ILE A 42 12.96 15.91 -2.56
N CYS A 43 13.47 14.70 -2.77
CA CYS A 43 14.70 14.23 -2.11
C CYS A 43 15.89 15.13 -2.45
N GLU A 44 16.08 15.40 -3.75
CA GLU A 44 17.14 16.28 -4.25
C GLU A 44 17.00 17.72 -3.72
N MET A 45 15.78 18.24 -3.59
CA MET A 45 15.55 19.56 -3.00
C MET A 45 15.95 19.62 -1.52
N ILE A 46 15.61 18.59 -0.73
CA ILE A 46 16.00 18.53 0.70
C ILE A 46 17.53 18.46 0.81
N GLN A 47 18.17 17.59 0.04
CA GLN A 47 19.63 17.43 0.07
C GLN A 47 20.37 18.64 -0.49
N GLY A 48 19.85 19.25 -1.56
CA GLY A 48 20.46 20.39 -2.26
C GLY A 48 20.43 21.70 -1.48
N ILE A 49 19.66 21.78 -0.39
CA ILE A 49 19.70 22.88 0.59
C ILE A 49 20.44 22.51 1.87
N ASP A 50 21.27 21.46 1.82
CA ASP A 50 22.05 20.93 2.93
C ASP A 50 21.18 20.55 4.15
N ALA A 51 19.97 20.04 3.88
CA ALA A 51 19.06 19.54 4.89
C ALA A 51 18.97 18.02 4.87
N THR A 52 18.58 17.45 6.01
CA THR A 52 18.36 16.02 6.19
C THR A 52 16.93 15.77 6.67
N LEU A 53 16.22 14.87 6.00
CA LEU A 53 14.97 14.32 6.54
C LEU A 53 15.31 13.35 7.68
N LYS A 54 14.86 13.66 8.89
CA LYS A 54 15.14 12.87 10.09
C LYS A 54 14.10 11.79 10.32
N THR A 55 12.84 12.15 10.14
CA THR A 55 11.71 11.28 10.42
C THR A 55 10.49 11.72 9.63
N VAL A 56 9.63 10.77 9.27
CA VAL A 56 8.23 11.04 8.91
C VAL A 56 7.34 10.57 10.03
N LYS A 57 6.39 11.40 10.46
CA LYS A 57 5.43 11.06 11.50
C LYS A 57 4.02 11.09 10.94
N ILE A 58 3.29 9.99 11.05
CA ILE A 58 1.83 9.99 10.90
C ILE A 58 1.28 10.37 12.28
N SER A 59 0.90 11.63 12.41
CA SER A 59 0.69 12.27 13.71
C SER A 59 -0.75 12.21 14.18
N ASP A 60 -1.71 12.25 13.26
CA ASP A 60 -3.12 12.43 13.60
C ASP A 60 -4.06 11.73 12.61
N LEU A 61 -5.28 11.46 13.08
CA LEU A 61 -6.38 10.92 12.30
C LEU A 61 -7.65 11.67 12.72
N ASN A 62 -8.24 12.42 11.79
CA ASN A 62 -9.46 13.16 12.05
C ASN A 62 -10.45 12.94 10.91
N ASP A 63 -11.69 12.55 11.24
CA ASP A 63 -12.75 12.22 10.28
C ASP A 63 -12.30 11.25 9.16
N GLY A 64 -11.46 10.26 9.53
CA GLY A 64 -10.91 9.29 8.58
C GLY A 64 -9.78 9.82 7.69
N ILE A 65 -9.33 11.06 7.91
CA ILE A 65 -8.23 11.70 7.19
C ILE A 65 -6.96 11.62 8.04
N PHE A 66 -5.95 10.94 7.52
CA PHE A 66 -4.64 10.86 8.14
C PHE A 66 -3.81 12.11 7.85
N TYR A 67 -3.13 12.61 8.88
CA TYR A 67 -2.17 13.71 8.79
C TYR A 67 -0.77 13.19 9.06
N ALA A 68 0.20 13.72 8.31
CA ALA A 68 1.60 13.40 8.52
C ALA A 68 2.46 14.66 8.48
N CYS A 69 3.66 14.56 9.04
CA CYS A 69 4.67 15.58 8.87
C CYS A 69 6.03 14.97 8.54
N MET A 70 6.82 15.78 7.82
CA MET A 70 8.22 15.52 7.50
C MET A 70 9.08 16.38 8.42
N GLU A 71 9.84 15.73 9.29
CA GLU A 71 10.78 16.39 10.19
C GLU A 71 12.13 16.53 9.51
N ILE A 72 12.46 17.76 9.12
CA ILE A 72 13.72 18.09 8.45
C ILE A 72 14.62 18.90 9.38
N GLU A 73 15.93 18.72 9.24
CA GLU A 73 16.94 19.50 9.96
C GLU A 73 17.97 20.01 8.98
N GLY A 74 18.23 21.32 8.99
CA GLY A 74 19.34 21.95 8.27
C GLY A 74 20.23 22.73 9.24
N ALA A 75 21.51 22.88 8.93
CA ALA A 75 22.46 23.55 9.80
C ALA A 75 22.07 25.02 10.08
N ASP A 76 21.58 25.73 9.06
CA ASP A 76 21.30 27.17 9.14
C ASP A 76 19.94 27.51 9.74
N PHE A 77 18.95 26.65 9.53
CA PHE A 77 17.58 26.89 10.00
C PHE A 77 17.17 25.99 11.16
N GLY A 78 17.96 24.97 11.51
CA GLY A 78 17.65 23.99 12.55
C GLY A 78 16.49 23.07 12.17
N PHE A 79 15.70 22.68 13.16
CA PHE A 79 14.59 21.74 12.98
C PHE A 79 13.34 22.41 12.39
N ARG A 80 12.69 21.78 11.42
CA ARG A 80 11.39 22.17 10.88
C ARG A 80 10.49 20.94 10.71
N SER A 81 9.22 21.13 10.99
CA SER A 81 8.16 20.16 10.69
C SER A 81 7.33 20.69 9.54
N ILE A 82 7.28 19.94 8.44
CA ILE A 82 6.51 20.29 7.24
C ILE A 82 5.29 19.38 7.18
N ASP A 83 4.10 19.98 7.08
CA ASP A 83 2.86 19.24 6.88
C ASP A 83 2.86 18.51 5.54
N ALA A 84 2.40 17.26 5.53
CA ALA A 84 2.41 16.41 4.35
C ALA A 84 1.27 15.39 4.39
N ARG A 85 0.79 14.99 3.21
CA ARG A 85 -0.05 13.80 3.11
C ARG A 85 0.79 12.57 3.45
N PRO A 86 0.24 11.55 4.15
CA PRO A 86 0.97 10.34 4.48
C PRO A 86 1.58 9.65 3.26
N SER A 87 0.88 9.62 2.12
CA SER A 87 1.38 9.03 0.88
C SER A 87 2.68 9.66 0.40
N ASP A 88 2.77 11.00 0.41
CA ASP A 88 3.94 11.73 -0.05
C ASP A 88 5.10 11.57 0.92
N ALA A 89 4.81 11.70 2.23
CA ALA A 89 5.81 11.55 3.26
C ALA A 89 6.42 10.13 3.27
N ILE A 90 5.60 9.08 3.15
CA ILE A 90 6.05 7.69 3.03
C ILE A 90 6.91 7.51 1.77
N ALA A 91 6.49 8.05 0.63
CA ALA A 91 7.23 7.92 -0.63
C ALA A 91 8.62 8.58 -0.58
N VAL A 92 8.77 9.71 0.11
CA VAL A 92 10.06 10.37 0.33
C VAL A 92 10.90 9.62 1.37
N ALA A 93 10.29 9.18 2.48
CA ALA A 93 10.98 8.45 3.53
C ALA A 93 11.61 7.14 3.01
N LEU A 94 10.91 6.43 2.13
CA LEU A 94 11.44 5.22 1.49
C LEU A 94 12.68 5.51 0.63
N ARG A 95 12.65 6.59 -0.16
CA ARG A 95 13.79 6.99 -1.02
C ARG A 95 15.00 7.46 -0.22
N LEU A 96 14.77 8.17 0.87
CA LEU A 96 15.82 8.66 1.77
C LEU A 96 16.19 7.67 2.88
N ASN A 97 15.62 6.45 2.88
CA ASN A 97 15.80 5.46 3.94
C ASN A 97 15.61 6.02 5.35
N THR A 98 14.57 6.85 5.51
CA THR A 98 14.28 7.57 6.75
C THR A 98 13.20 6.84 7.57
N PRO A 99 13.29 6.82 8.91
CA PRO A 99 12.27 6.24 9.77
C PRO A 99 10.86 6.83 9.54
N ILE A 100 9.87 5.93 9.51
CA ILE A 100 8.45 6.27 9.53
C ILE A 100 7.91 5.90 10.91
N LEU A 101 7.40 6.88 11.63
CA LEU A 101 6.78 6.73 12.94
C LEU A 101 5.28 7.00 12.84
N VAL A 102 4.50 6.35 13.69
CA VAL A 102 3.07 6.56 13.79
C VAL A 102 2.74 6.86 15.24
N SER A 103 1.88 7.86 15.46
CA SER A 103 1.34 8.15 16.79
C SER A 103 0.61 6.94 17.37
N MET A 104 0.73 6.75 18.68
CA MET A 104 0.04 5.65 19.36
C MET A 104 -1.48 5.82 19.26
N ASP A 105 -1.99 7.05 19.30
CA ASP A 105 -3.42 7.34 19.20
C ASP A 105 -3.96 6.89 17.82
N VAL A 106 -3.21 7.19 16.76
CA VAL A 106 -3.54 6.75 15.39
C VAL A 106 -3.52 5.22 15.26
N ILE A 107 -2.53 4.55 15.87
CA ILE A 107 -2.48 3.07 15.89
C ILE A 107 -3.64 2.48 16.69
N GLN A 108 -4.08 3.12 17.78
CA GLN A 108 -5.20 2.64 18.57
C GLN A 108 -6.53 2.81 17.84
N GLU A 109 -6.68 3.90 17.09
CA GLU A 109 -7.92 4.21 16.39
C GLU A 109 -8.08 3.42 15.08
N ALA A 110 -7.03 3.33 14.26
CA ALA A 110 -7.10 2.73 12.92
C ALA A 110 -6.17 1.53 12.71
N GLY A 111 -5.38 1.15 13.71
CA GLY A 111 -4.54 -0.04 13.63
C GLY A 111 -5.36 -1.33 13.69
N ILE A 112 -4.95 -2.31 12.91
CA ILE A 112 -5.54 -3.66 12.85
C ILE A 112 -4.47 -4.71 13.16
N SER A 113 -4.86 -5.88 13.64
CA SER A 113 -3.90 -6.97 13.83
C SER A 113 -3.60 -7.70 12.51
N GLU A 114 -2.39 -8.26 12.40
CA GLU A 114 -1.98 -9.09 11.27
C GLU A 114 -2.88 -10.32 11.09
N LYS A 115 -3.48 -10.81 12.18
CA LYS A 115 -4.43 -11.93 12.17
C LYS A 115 -5.74 -11.54 11.48
N GLU A 116 -6.25 -10.34 11.75
CA GLU A 116 -7.48 -9.83 11.12
C GLU A 116 -7.30 -9.65 9.61
N VAL A 117 -6.13 -9.17 9.18
CA VAL A 117 -5.80 -9.05 7.74
C VAL A 117 -5.75 -10.43 7.07
N LYS A 118 -5.07 -11.41 7.67
CA LYS A 118 -5.00 -12.78 7.11
C LYS A 118 -6.38 -13.43 6.96
N VAL A 119 -7.29 -13.20 7.91
CA VAL A 119 -8.67 -13.69 7.82
C VAL A 119 -9.45 -12.96 6.73
N ALA A 120 -9.25 -11.65 6.58
CA ALA A 120 -9.86 -10.87 5.51
C ALA A 120 -9.35 -11.28 4.11
N GLU A 121 -8.04 -11.49 3.94
CA GLU A 121 -7.43 -11.97 2.69
C GLU A 121 -7.94 -13.37 2.31
N GLN A 122 -8.10 -14.27 3.29
CA GLN A 122 -8.72 -15.58 3.05
C GLN A 122 -10.19 -15.48 2.60
N LYS A 123 -10.92 -14.48 3.11
CA LYS A 123 -12.30 -14.18 2.66
C LYS A 123 -12.34 -13.41 1.33
N LEU A 124 -11.27 -12.71 0.94
CA LEU A 124 -11.19 -11.95 -0.32
C LEU A 124 -10.64 -12.80 -1.48
N LYS A 125 -10.00 -13.95 -1.23
CA LYS A 125 -9.64 -14.97 -2.24
C LYS A 125 -10.85 -15.68 -2.91
N ILE A 126 -12.01 -15.03 -2.93
CA ILE A 126 -13.26 -15.56 -3.49
C ILE A 126 -13.36 -15.52 -5.04
N PRO A 127 -12.47 -14.87 -5.84
CA PRO A 127 -12.50 -15.06 -7.30
C PRO A 127 -11.75 -16.31 -7.79
N GLU A 128 -10.49 -16.52 -7.37
CA GLU A 128 -9.64 -17.60 -7.94
C GLU A 128 -10.09 -19.00 -7.54
N PHE A 129 -10.52 -19.20 -6.28
CA PHE A 129 -10.96 -20.52 -5.81
C PHE A 129 -12.27 -20.94 -6.50
N LYS A 130 -13.18 -19.99 -6.76
CA LYS A 130 -14.44 -20.25 -7.48
C LYS A 130 -14.21 -20.52 -8.96
N LEU A 131 -13.29 -19.80 -9.62
CA LEU A 131 -12.96 -20.03 -11.03
C LEU A 131 -12.32 -21.41 -11.23
N SER A 132 -11.37 -21.79 -10.37
CA SER A 132 -10.75 -23.13 -10.43
C SER A 132 -11.78 -24.25 -10.23
N ASP A 133 -12.73 -24.08 -9.29
CA ASP A 133 -13.80 -25.05 -9.07
C ASP A 133 -14.78 -25.14 -10.25
N LEU A 134 -15.09 -24.01 -10.90
CA LEU A 134 -15.92 -23.97 -12.11
C LEU A 134 -15.20 -24.63 -13.30
N GLN A 135 -13.89 -24.40 -13.44
CA GLN A 135 -13.05 -25.05 -14.47
C GLN A 135 -13.03 -26.57 -14.29
N LYS A 136 -12.83 -27.06 -13.05
CA LYS A 136 -12.89 -28.50 -12.76
C LYS A 136 -14.26 -29.11 -13.03
N LYS A 137 -15.34 -28.39 -12.72
CA LYS A 137 -16.72 -28.85 -13.02
C LYS A 137 -16.99 -28.90 -14.52
N LEU A 138 -16.43 -27.95 -15.28
CA LEU A 138 -16.53 -27.93 -16.74
C LEU A 138 -15.81 -29.13 -17.35
N GLU A 139 -14.57 -29.41 -16.91
CA GLU A 139 -13.78 -30.55 -17.37
C GLU A 139 -14.50 -31.88 -17.10
N ASN A 140 -15.03 -32.08 -15.89
CA ASN A 140 -15.85 -33.24 -15.55
C ASN A 140 -17.14 -33.37 -16.37
N ALA A 141 -17.77 -32.25 -16.74
CA ALA A 141 -18.99 -32.25 -17.56
C ALA A 141 -18.68 -32.65 -19.01
N ILE A 142 -17.53 -32.21 -19.53
CA ILE A 142 -17.03 -32.61 -20.87
C ILE A 142 -16.68 -34.10 -20.88
N GLU A 143 -15.97 -34.60 -19.85
CA GLU A 143 -15.65 -36.03 -19.71
C GLU A 143 -16.89 -36.92 -19.63
N LYS A 144 -17.98 -36.42 -19.04
CA LYS A 144 -19.27 -37.11 -18.95
C LYS A 144 -20.19 -36.88 -20.14
N GLU A 145 -19.71 -36.18 -21.17
CA GLU A 145 -20.46 -35.80 -22.38
C GLU A 145 -21.76 -35.02 -22.08
N ASP A 146 -21.81 -34.32 -20.95
CA ASP A 146 -22.93 -33.46 -20.55
C ASP A 146 -22.74 -32.05 -21.10
N TYR A 147 -22.94 -31.93 -22.42
CA TYR A 147 -22.69 -30.71 -23.18
C TYR A 147 -23.58 -29.53 -22.75
N GLU A 148 -24.79 -29.78 -22.24
CA GLU A 148 -25.66 -28.73 -21.72
C GLU A 148 -25.11 -28.10 -20.45
N ILE A 149 -24.60 -28.91 -19.52
CA ILE A 149 -23.97 -28.43 -18.30
C ILE A 149 -22.65 -27.72 -18.63
N ALA A 150 -21.87 -28.27 -19.57
CA ALA A 150 -20.61 -27.67 -20.00
C ALA A 150 -20.81 -26.26 -20.61
N ALA A 151 -21.82 -26.07 -21.46
CA ALA A 151 -22.13 -24.76 -22.03
C ALA A 151 -22.48 -23.73 -20.94
N LYS A 152 -23.36 -24.10 -19.99
CA LYS A 152 -23.75 -23.22 -18.87
C LYS A 152 -22.58 -22.86 -17.95
N LEU A 153 -21.64 -23.79 -17.74
CA LEU A 153 -20.46 -23.54 -16.91
C LEU A 153 -19.46 -22.62 -17.64
N ARG A 154 -19.26 -22.81 -18.95
CA ARG A 154 -18.40 -21.95 -19.78
C ARG A 154 -18.90 -20.50 -19.79
N ASP A 155 -20.20 -20.29 -19.97
CA ASP A 155 -20.78 -18.94 -19.99
C ASP A 155 -20.64 -18.25 -18.63
N LYS A 156 -20.79 -19.00 -17.53
CA LYS A 156 -20.57 -18.49 -16.16
C LYS A 156 -19.11 -18.11 -15.89
N ILE A 157 -18.15 -18.85 -16.43
CA ILE A 157 -16.72 -18.53 -16.30
C ILE A 157 -16.42 -17.22 -17.05
N ASN A 158 -16.88 -17.11 -18.31
CA ASN A 158 -16.67 -15.90 -19.12
C ASN A 158 -17.30 -14.64 -18.49
N ALA A 159 -18.47 -14.78 -17.83
CA ALA A 159 -19.14 -13.69 -17.14
C ALA A 159 -18.43 -13.23 -15.85
N ILE A 160 -17.51 -14.05 -15.30
CA ILE A 160 -16.70 -13.72 -14.12
C ILE A 160 -15.35 -13.11 -14.52
N ASP A 161 -14.82 -13.49 -15.70
CA ASP A 161 -13.58 -12.95 -16.27
C ASP A 161 -13.76 -11.60 -17.00
N SER A 162 -15.00 -11.11 -17.16
CA SER A 162 -15.35 -9.81 -17.79
C SER A 162 -15.64 -8.72 -16.75
#